data_AF-A0AAU9NEN8-F1
#
_entry.id   AF-A0AAU9NEN8-F1
#
_cell.length_a   1.000
_cell.length_b   1.000
_cell.length_c   1.000
_cell.angle_alpha   90.00
_cell.angle_beta   90.00
_cell.angle_gamma   90.00
#
_symmetry.space_group_name_H-M   'P 1'
#
loop_
_entity.id
_entity.type
_entity.pdbx_description
1 polymer ?
#
loop_
_entity_poly.entity_id
_entity_poly.type
_entity_poly.pdbx_seq_one_letter_code
_entity_poly.pdbx_strand_id
1 'polypeptide(L)'
;MASPRLLLRSPTLRTIFTVHHRSVSSTTAPSHHNDHQRNQEYLSPNHYLNSWKPPKDPKEAQAKLDQLRRDYAKKVKAVRKEYIHEMELQRLEKQRKDEIKKEALRIESEERRAAKTAEKKAKAAERQVAEEEFRQTLLKERAEKLEYHKMREKKIMEKKKEKNELLRRQSSIWIDEIELEKKISNAILDSTPL
;
A
#
# COMPACT_ATOMS: atom_id res chain seq x y z
N MET A 1 -1.65 71.36 -1.75
CA MET A 1 -2.63 71.37 -0.64
C MET A 1 -2.78 69.94 -0.13
N ALA A 2 -2.70 69.78 1.19
CA ALA A 2 -3.16 68.63 1.99
C ALA A 2 -2.41 67.28 1.92
N SER A 3 -1.57 67.02 2.94
CA SER A 3 -1.69 65.79 3.77
C SER A 3 -3.05 65.83 4.52
N PRO A 4 -3.62 64.79 5.20
CA PRO A 4 -2.94 63.67 5.88
C PRO A 4 -3.76 62.35 6.14
N ARG A 5 -3.12 61.37 6.83
CA ARG A 5 -3.57 60.44 7.93
C ARG A 5 -4.87 59.60 7.73
N LEU A 6 -4.91 58.30 8.08
CA LEU A 6 -5.20 57.72 9.42
C LEU A 6 -4.95 56.18 9.36
N LEU A 7 -4.10 55.58 10.20
CA LEU A 7 -4.38 54.86 11.47
C LEU A 7 -5.40 53.70 11.42
N LEU A 8 -4.93 52.46 11.66
CA LEU A 8 -5.60 51.33 12.38
C LEU A 8 -4.59 50.16 12.43
N ARG A 9 -3.83 49.92 13.52
CA ARG A 9 -4.14 49.24 14.80
C ARG A 9 -4.71 47.80 14.65
N SER A 10 -3.80 46.82 14.56
CA SER A 10 -3.68 45.46 15.20
C SER A 10 -4.95 44.62 15.49
N PRO A 11 -4.96 43.26 15.39
CA PRO A 11 -4.05 42.43 16.20
C PRO A 11 -3.58 41.07 15.65
N THR A 12 -2.44 40.67 16.22
CA THR A 12 -1.85 39.34 16.46
C THR A 12 -2.57 38.08 15.98
N LEU A 13 -1.86 37.28 15.17
CA LEU A 13 -1.93 35.83 15.22
C LEU A 13 -0.53 35.29 15.54
N ARG A 14 -0.38 34.77 16.75
CA ARG A 14 0.79 34.01 17.21
C ARG A 14 0.78 32.66 16.50
N THR A 15 1.63 32.50 15.49
CA THR A 15 1.93 31.19 14.92
C THR A 15 2.92 30.49 15.84
N ILE A 16 2.41 29.56 16.66
CA ILE A 16 3.23 28.64 17.44
C ILE A 16 3.80 27.62 16.44
N PHE A 17 5.03 27.83 15.98
CA PHE A 17 5.80 26.77 15.35
C PHE A 17 6.26 25.80 16.44
N THR A 18 5.53 24.71 16.61
CA THR A 18 6.00 23.54 17.35
C THR A 18 7.11 22.88 16.55
N VAL A 19 8.35 23.28 16.82
CA VAL A 19 9.57 22.60 16.36
C VAL A 19 9.60 21.23 17.01
N HIS A 20 9.12 20.23 16.30
CA HIS A 20 9.32 18.83 16.66
C HIS A 20 10.77 18.48 16.34
N HIS A 21 11.65 18.59 17.34
CA HIS A 21 12.97 17.99 17.29
C HIS A 21 12.81 16.47 17.25
N ARG A 22 12.68 15.92 16.04
CA ARG A 22 12.78 14.49 15.80
C ARG A 22 14.22 14.08 16.08
N SER A 23 14.46 13.62 17.30
CA SER A 23 15.71 12.96 17.66
C SER A 23 15.77 11.62 16.92
N VAL A 24 16.32 11.63 15.71
CA VAL A 24 16.72 10.43 14.99
C VAL A 24 18.02 9.95 15.61
N SER A 25 17.92 9.08 16.61
CA SER A 25 19.05 8.28 17.05
C SER A 25 19.42 7.33 15.91
N SER A 26 20.25 7.79 14.98
CA SER A 26 21.02 6.90 14.13
C SER A 26 22.00 6.18 15.06
N THR A 27 21.70 4.94 15.41
CA THR A 27 22.71 4.01 15.90
C THR A 27 23.67 3.74 14.73
N THR A 28 24.58 4.68 14.48
CA THR A 28 25.75 4.39 13.65
C THR A 28 26.49 3.29 14.41
N ALA A 29 26.45 2.07 13.88
CA ALA A 29 27.31 1.00 14.34
C ALA A 29 28.74 1.57 14.45
N PRO A 30 29.46 1.32 15.55
CA PRO A 30 30.81 1.83 15.72
C PRO A 30 31.64 1.42 14.50
N SER A 31 32.06 2.43 13.74
CA SER A 31 32.93 2.23 12.58
C SER A 31 34.18 1.50 13.05
N HIS A 32 34.47 0.35 12.44
CA HIS A 32 35.60 -0.53 12.74
C HIS A 32 36.94 0.09 12.26
N HIS A 33 37.13 1.38 12.46
CA HIS A 33 38.17 2.16 11.78
C HIS A 33 39.43 2.41 12.60
N ASN A 34 39.62 1.75 13.76
CA ASN A 34 40.82 1.95 14.58
C ASN A 34 41.39 0.67 15.23
N ASP A 35 40.89 -0.52 14.90
CA ASP A 35 41.31 -1.75 15.58
C ASP A 35 42.68 -2.28 15.12
N HIS A 36 43.25 -1.67 14.08
CA HIS A 36 44.57 -2.00 13.56
C HIS A 36 45.72 -1.47 14.44
N GLN A 37 45.46 -0.77 15.54
CA GLN A 37 46.51 -0.49 16.56
C GLN A 37 46.42 -1.43 17.77
N ARG A 38 45.25 -2.04 18.02
CA ARG A 38 45.02 -2.90 19.19
C ARG A 38 45.46 -4.36 18.99
N ASN A 39 45.42 -4.84 17.75
CA ASN A 39 45.74 -6.25 17.41
C ASN A 39 47.06 -6.43 16.66
N GLN A 40 47.97 -5.45 16.71
CA GLN A 40 49.30 -5.59 16.10
C GLN A 40 50.20 -6.38 17.04
N GLU A 41 50.17 -7.70 16.89
CA GLU A 41 51.23 -8.54 17.46
C GLU A 41 52.50 -8.29 16.64
N TYR A 42 53.42 -7.49 17.19
CA TYR A 42 54.74 -7.33 16.59
C TYR A 42 55.45 -8.67 16.58
N LEU A 43 55.82 -9.14 15.39
CA LEU A 43 56.63 -10.34 15.26
C LEU A 43 57.95 -10.16 16.03
N SER A 44 58.38 -11.23 16.69
CA SER A 44 59.67 -11.27 17.39
C SER A 44 60.81 -10.79 16.48
N PRO A 45 61.78 -10.00 17.00
CA PRO A 45 62.90 -9.49 16.21
C PRO A 45 63.57 -10.59 15.38
N ASN A 46 63.59 -10.41 14.06
CA ASN A 46 64.09 -11.44 13.16
C ASN A 46 65.63 -11.52 13.20
N HIS A 47 66.16 -12.56 13.85
CA HIS A 47 67.61 -12.78 14.01
C HIS A 47 68.30 -13.24 12.70
N TYR A 48 67.54 -13.56 11.66
CA TYR A 48 68.08 -14.01 10.37
C TYR A 48 68.95 -12.95 9.71
N LEU A 49 68.55 -11.67 9.76
CA LEU A 49 69.27 -10.57 9.11
C LEU A 49 70.68 -10.35 9.70
N ASN A 50 70.90 -10.72 10.97
CA ASN A 50 72.18 -10.55 11.67
C ASN A 50 73.07 -11.80 11.65
N SER A 51 72.61 -12.91 11.04
CA SER A 51 73.32 -14.19 11.03
C SER A 51 74.26 -14.38 9.83
N TRP A 52 74.28 -13.43 8.89
CA TRP A 52 75.10 -13.54 7.68
C TRP A 52 76.58 -13.28 7.98
N LYS A 53 77.42 -14.31 7.78
CA LYS A 53 78.88 -14.17 7.84
C LYS A 53 79.44 -14.10 6.41
N PRO A 54 80.16 -13.04 6.03
CA PRO A 54 80.77 -12.93 4.70
C PRO A 54 81.70 -14.11 4.40
N PRO A 55 81.51 -14.85 3.30
CA PRO A 55 82.45 -15.88 2.88
C PRO A 55 83.80 -15.28 2.47
N LYS A 56 84.90 -15.98 2.75
CA LYS A 56 86.27 -15.49 2.54
C LYS A 56 86.72 -15.59 1.07
N ASP A 57 86.20 -16.59 0.35
CA ASP A 57 86.52 -16.84 -1.05
C ASP A 57 85.39 -16.40 -2.01
N PRO A 58 85.69 -15.70 -3.11
CA PRO A 58 84.68 -15.11 -4.00
C PRO A 58 83.85 -16.18 -4.74
N LYS A 59 84.48 -17.30 -5.13
CA LYS A 59 83.81 -18.40 -5.85
C LYS A 59 82.80 -19.14 -4.97
N GLU A 60 83.11 -19.31 -3.68
CA GLU A 60 82.18 -19.89 -2.72
C GLU A 60 81.01 -18.97 -2.39
N ALA A 61 81.27 -17.65 -2.30
CA ALA A 61 80.23 -16.66 -2.11
C ALA A 61 79.21 -16.69 -3.24
N GLN A 62 79.67 -16.79 -4.49
CA GLN A 62 78.80 -16.89 -5.66
C GLN A 62 77.95 -18.18 -5.64
N ALA A 63 78.56 -19.34 -5.35
CA ALA A 63 77.82 -20.59 -5.27
C ALA A 63 76.74 -20.58 -4.17
N LYS A 64 77.07 -20.03 -2.98
CA LYS A 64 76.10 -19.86 -1.88
C LYS A 64 74.97 -18.92 -2.26
N LEU A 65 75.26 -17.82 -2.96
CA LEU A 65 74.25 -16.87 -3.42
C LEU A 65 73.32 -17.49 -4.47
N ASP A 66 73.87 -18.23 -5.44
CA ASP A 66 73.08 -18.89 -6.48
C ASP A 66 72.18 -19.97 -5.89
N GLN A 67 72.68 -20.74 -4.92
CA GLN A 67 71.88 -21.70 -4.17
C GLN A 67 70.73 -21.01 -3.42
N LEU A 68 71.00 -19.91 -2.71
CA LEU A 68 69.99 -19.14 -2.00
C LEU A 68 68.92 -18.58 -2.95
N ARG A 69 69.32 -18.05 -4.10
CA ARG A 69 68.39 -17.54 -5.12
C ARG A 69 67.48 -18.66 -5.64
N ARG A 70 68.03 -19.84 -5.93
CA ARG A 70 67.26 -21.01 -6.38
C ARG A 70 66.29 -21.49 -5.30
N ASP A 71 66.75 -21.62 -4.07
CA ASP A 71 65.93 -22.13 -2.97
C ASP A 71 64.84 -21.13 -2.58
N TYR A 72 65.14 -19.83 -2.58
CA TYR A 72 64.13 -18.79 -2.40
C TYR A 72 63.09 -18.81 -3.52
N ALA A 73 63.51 -18.89 -4.79
CA ALA A 73 62.60 -18.98 -5.92
C ALA A 73 61.69 -20.20 -5.83
N LYS A 74 62.22 -21.37 -5.40
CA LYS A 74 61.43 -22.58 -5.16
C LYS A 74 60.41 -22.38 -4.05
N LYS A 75 60.83 -21.84 -2.89
CA LYS A 75 59.95 -21.56 -1.74
C LYS A 75 58.82 -20.61 -2.11
N VAL A 76 59.14 -19.47 -2.74
CA VAL A 76 58.14 -18.49 -3.19
C VAL A 76 57.19 -19.10 -4.23
N LYS A 77 57.70 -19.93 -5.14
CA LYS A 77 56.86 -20.63 -6.12
C LYS A 77 55.89 -21.61 -5.46
N ALA A 78 56.30 -22.32 -4.40
CA ALA A 78 55.41 -23.19 -3.63
C ALA A 78 54.31 -22.37 -2.94
N VAL A 79 54.68 -21.33 -2.19
CA VAL A 79 53.74 -20.43 -1.50
C VAL A 79 52.75 -19.79 -2.48
N ARG A 80 53.21 -19.37 -3.67
CA ARG A 80 52.32 -18.80 -4.69
C ARG A 80 51.28 -19.81 -5.18
N LYS A 81 51.66 -21.09 -5.33
CA LYS A 81 50.72 -22.15 -5.74
C LYS A 81 49.67 -22.41 -4.66
N GLU A 82 50.10 -22.49 -3.40
CA GLU A 82 49.22 -22.66 -2.25
C GLU A 82 48.22 -21.50 -2.18
N TYR A 83 48.71 -20.26 -2.25
CA TYR A 83 47.84 -19.08 -2.24
C TYR A 83 46.82 -19.09 -3.39
N ILE A 84 47.25 -19.40 -4.62
CA ILE A 84 46.32 -19.50 -5.76
C ILE A 84 45.24 -20.56 -5.50
N HIS A 85 45.62 -21.70 -4.92
CA HIS A 85 44.68 -22.76 -4.59
C HIS A 85 43.68 -22.34 -3.51
N GLU A 86 44.15 -21.72 -2.43
CA GLU A 86 43.30 -21.19 -1.36
C GLU A 86 42.31 -20.15 -1.88
N MET A 87 42.77 -19.22 -2.71
CA MET A 87 41.90 -18.20 -3.31
C MET A 87 40.83 -18.82 -4.22
N GLU A 88 41.17 -19.87 -4.97
CA GLU A 88 40.19 -20.56 -5.81
C GLU A 88 39.18 -21.36 -4.98
N LEU A 89 39.61 -21.99 -3.88
CA LEU A 89 38.68 -22.64 -2.94
C LEU A 89 37.69 -21.62 -2.34
N GLN A 90 38.17 -20.46 -1.89
CA GLN A 90 37.30 -19.39 -1.39
C GLN A 90 36.32 -18.89 -2.45
N ARG A 91 36.76 -18.78 -3.70
CA ARG A 91 35.91 -18.39 -4.83
C ARG A 91 34.80 -19.42 -5.07
N LEU A 92 35.13 -20.71 -5.08
CA LEU A 92 34.16 -21.79 -5.25
C LEU A 92 33.15 -21.85 -4.10
N GLU A 93 33.60 -21.67 -2.85
CA GLU A 93 32.70 -21.60 -1.71
C GLU A 93 31.73 -20.42 -1.81
N LYS A 94 32.22 -19.26 -2.26
CA LYS A 94 31.37 -18.09 -2.49
C LYS A 94 30.33 -18.38 -3.57
N GLN A 95 30.73 -18.99 -4.68
CA GLN A 95 29.80 -19.37 -5.75
C GLN A 95 28.71 -20.33 -5.24
N ARG A 96 29.06 -21.38 -4.51
CA ARG A 96 28.09 -22.31 -3.90
C ARG A 96 27.11 -21.59 -2.98
N LYS A 97 27.60 -20.68 -2.13
CA LYS A 97 26.75 -19.88 -1.22
C LYS A 97 25.81 -18.97 -2.01
N ASP A 98 26.28 -18.36 -3.09
CA ASP A 98 25.50 -17.47 -3.93
C ASP A 98 24.43 -18.24 -4.73
N GLU A 99 24.75 -19.45 -5.20
CA GLU A 99 23.80 -20.37 -5.86
C GLU A 99 22.67 -20.77 -4.91
N ILE A 100 23.01 -21.22 -3.69
CA ILE A 100 22.02 -21.58 -2.66
C ILE A 100 21.10 -20.40 -2.36
N LYS A 101 21.65 -19.19 -2.20
CA LYS A 101 20.85 -17.98 -1.97
C LYS A 101 19.94 -17.66 -3.14
N LYS A 102 20.44 -17.79 -4.38
CA LYS A 102 19.69 -17.53 -5.59
C LYS A 102 18.52 -18.50 -5.74
N GLU A 103 18.73 -19.78 -5.44
CA GLU A 103 17.67 -20.80 -5.46
C GLU A 103 16.63 -20.56 -4.37
N ALA A 104 17.07 -20.26 -3.14
CA ALA A 104 16.15 -19.92 -2.05
C ALA A 104 15.26 -18.71 -2.40
N LEU A 105 15.86 -17.64 -2.95
CA LEU A 105 15.12 -16.46 -3.40
C LEU A 105 14.15 -16.78 -4.54
N ARG A 106 14.53 -17.68 -5.45
CA ARG A 106 13.66 -18.12 -6.54
C ARG A 106 12.43 -18.84 -5.99
N ILE A 107 12.62 -19.81 -5.09
CA ILE A 107 11.52 -20.56 -4.45
C ILE A 107 10.58 -19.59 -3.72
N GLU A 108 11.12 -18.70 -2.88
CA GLU A 108 10.31 -17.71 -2.15
C GLU A 108 9.52 -16.80 -3.12
N SER A 109 10.14 -16.41 -4.25
CA SER A 109 9.49 -15.59 -5.26
C SER A 109 8.36 -16.32 -5.99
N GLU A 110 8.52 -17.63 -6.24
CA GLU A 110 7.50 -18.49 -6.86
C GLU A 110 6.32 -18.68 -5.90
N GLU A 111 6.58 -18.96 -4.62
CA GLU A 111 5.57 -19.06 -3.57
C GLU A 111 4.78 -17.76 -3.41
N ARG A 112 5.47 -16.61 -3.36
CA ARG A 112 4.83 -15.29 -3.28
C ARG A 112 3.96 -15.01 -4.50
N ARG A 113 4.38 -15.42 -5.70
CA ARG A 113 3.59 -15.28 -6.93
C ARG A 113 2.37 -16.19 -6.87
N ALA A 114 2.52 -17.45 -6.46
CA ALA A 114 1.42 -18.39 -6.29
C ALA A 114 0.38 -17.85 -5.30
N ALA A 115 0.80 -17.39 -4.12
CA ALA A 115 -0.07 -16.77 -3.12
C ALA A 115 -0.84 -15.56 -3.68
N LYS A 116 -0.15 -14.64 -4.38
CA LYS A 116 -0.80 -13.49 -5.04
C LYS A 116 -1.81 -13.92 -6.11
N THR A 117 -1.54 -14.98 -6.87
CA THR A 117 -2.51 -15.47 -7.86
C THR A 117 -3.72 -16.11 -7.21
N ALA A 118 -3.55 -16.85 -6.11
CA ALA A 118 -4.64 -17.41 -5.34
C ALA A 118 -5.52 -16.30 -4.72
N GLU A 119 -4.90 -15.29 -4.12
CA GLU A 119 -5.61 -14.12 -3.56
C GLU A 119 -6.41 -13.38 -4.65
N LYS A 120 -5.81 -13.15 -5.82
CA LYS A 120 -6.52 -12.53 -6.96
C LYS A 120 -7.71 -13.36 -7.43
N LYS A 121 -7.59 -14.69 -7.46
CA LYS A 121 -8.70 -15.59 -7.83
C LYS A 121 -9.81 -15.55 -6.79
N ALA A 122 -9.48 -15.59 -5.50
CA ALA A 122 -10.46 -15.46 -4.42
C ALA A 122 -11.22 -14.12 -4.52
N LYS A 123 -10.49 -13.01 -4.68
CA LYS A 123 -11.09 -11.68 -4.83
C LYS A 123 -11.94 -11.55 -6.11
N ALA A 124 -11.59 -12.25 -7.19
CA ALA A 124 -12.42 -12.28 -8.39
C ALA A 124 -13.73 -13.04 -8.14
N ALA A 125 -13.68 -14.17 -7.41
CA ALA A 125 -14.88 -14.90 -7.02
C ALA A 125 -15.79 -14.06 -6.10
N GLU A 126 -15.21 -13.34 -5.13
CA GLU A 126 -15.97 -12.41 -4.27
C GLU A 126 -16.71 -11.33 -5.07
N ARG A 127 -16.05 -10.77 -6.11
CA ARG A 127 -16.71 -9.79 -6.99
C ARG A 127 -17.86 -10.39 -7.78
N GLN A 128 -17.73 -11.63 -8.26
CA GLN A 128 -18.81 -12.31 -8.96
C GLN A 128 -20.02 -12.52 -8.03
N VAL A 129 -19.78 -12.96 -6.79
CA VAL A 129 -20.84 -13.08 -5.78
C VAL A 129 -21.50 -11.73 -5.51
N ALA A 130 -20.71 -10.67 -5.31
CA ALA A 130 -21.25 -9.33 -5.09
C ALA A 130 -22.09 -8.82 -6.28
N GLU A 131 -21.70 -9.13 -7.51
CA GLU A 131 -22.48 -8.79 -8.71
C GLU A 131 -23.80 -9.57 -8.78
N GLU A 132 -23.81 -10.85 -8.40
CA GLU A 132 -25.02 -11.66 -8.32
C GLU A 132 -25.97 -11.15 -7.23
N GLU A 133 -25.46 -10.83 -6.05
CA GLU A 133 -26.23 -10.20 -4.97
C GLU A 133 -26.84 -8.87 -5.44
N PHE A 134 -26.05 -8.04 -6.12
CA PHE A 134 -26.52 -6.78 -6.69
C PHE A 134 -27.64 -6.98 -7.73
N ARG A 135 -27.56 -8.02 -8.56
CA ARG A 135 -28.64 -8.34 -9.51
C ARG A 135 -29.91 -8.77 -8.77
N GLN A 136 -29.78 -9.57 -7.72
CA GLN A 136 -30.93 -10.02 -6.94
C GLN A 136 -31.63 -8.86 -6.22
N THR A 137 -30.87 -7.94 -5.61
CA THR A 137 -31.46 -6.75 -4.97
C THR A 137 -32.19 -5.88 -5.99
N LEU A 138 -31.62 -5.70 -7.18
CA LEU A 138 -32.24 -4.93 -8.26
C LEU A 138 -33.55 -5.54 -8.75
N LEU A 139 -33.65 -6.87 -8.83
CA LEU A 139 -34.90 -7.56 -9.16
C LEU A 139 -35.96 -7.38 -8.07
N LYS A 140 -35.57 -7.43 -6.79
CA LYS A 140 -36.46 -7.18 -5.65
C LYS A 140 -37.01 -5.76 -5.68
N GLU A 141 -36.15 -4.75 -5.84
CA GLU A 141 -36.60 -3.35 -5.94
C GLU A 141 -37.55 -3.11 -7.11
N ARG A 142 -37.30 -3.75 -8.27
CA ARG A 142 -38.21 -3.66 -9.42
C ARG A 142 -39.57 -4.28 -9.10
N ALA A 143 -39.61 -5.42 -8.42
CA ALA A 143 -40.85 -6.07 -8.01
C ALA A 143 -41.65 -5.19 -7.04
N GLU A 144 -40.99 -4.65 -6.01
CA GLU A 144 -41.60 -3.74 -5.03
C GLU A 144 -42.18 -2.48 -5.70
N LYS A 145 -41.45 -1.87 -6.64
CA LYS A 145 -41.96 -0.72 -7.41
C LYS A 145 -43.17 -1.06 -8.26
N LEU A 146 -43.18 -2.24 -8.90
CA LEU A 146 -44.32 -2.71 -9.69
C LEU A 146 -45.55 -2.95 -8.80
N GLU A 147 -45.37 -3.56 -7.63
CA GLU A 147 -46.46 -3.76 -6.66
C GLU A 147 -47.00 -2.42 -6.15
N TYR A 148 -46.11 -1.51 -5.79
CA TYR A 148 -46.49 -0.16 -5.40
C TYR A 148 -47.29 0.56 -6.49
N HIS A 149 -46.89 0.43 -7.76
CA HIS A 149 -47.63 0.99 -8.88
C HIS A 149 -49.04 0.40 -9.00
N LYS A 150 -49.18 -0.93 -8.95
CA LYS A 150 -50.49 -1.62 -8.97
C LYS A 150 -51.39 -1.14 -7.83
N MET A 151 -50.86 -1.01 -6.62
CA MET A 151 -51.61 -0.52 -5.47
C MET A 151 -52.04 0.94 -5.63
N ARG A 152 -51.17 1.77 -6.22
CA ARG A 152 -51.50 3.17 -6.53
C ARG A 152 -52.62 3.25 -7.57
N GLU A 153 -52.55 2.47 -8.65
CA GLU A 153 -53.59 2.42 -9.68
C GLU A 153 -54.94 1.99 -9.11
N LYS A 154 -54.96 0.94 -8.27
CA LYS A 154 -56.17 0.49 -7.56
C LYS A 154 -56.78 1.63 -6.73
N LYS A 155 -55.98 2.31 -5.92
CA LYS A 155 -56.44 3.47 -5.13
C LYS A 155 -56.99 4.60 -5.99
N ILE A 156 -56.37 4.88 -7.14
CA ILE A 156 -56.88 5.90 -8.08
C ILE A 156 -58.23 5.47 -8.65
N MET A 157 -58.38 4.20 -9.03
CA MET A 157 -59.62 3.65 -9.57
C MET A 157 -60.74 3.64 -8.52
N GLU A 158 -60.45 3.28 -7.28
CA GLU A 158 -61.37 3.36 -6.15
C GLU A 158 -61.86 4.79 -5.94
N LYS A 159 -60.95 5.77 -5.84
CA LYS A 159 -61.31 7.18 -5.72
C LYS A 159 -62.16 7.69 -6.88
N LYS A 160 -61.87 7.26 -8.11
CA LYS A 160 -62.68 7.60 -9.30
C LYS A 160 -64.09 7.01 -9.19
N LYS A 161 -64.23 5.76 -8.74
CA LYS A 161 -65.52 5.10 -8.52
C LYS A 161 -66.32 5.81 -7.42
N GLU A 162 -65.70 6.07 -6.26
CA GLU A 162 -66.30 6.81 -5.15
C GLU A 162 -66.81 8.19 -5.60
N LYS A 163 -66.00 8.94 -6.36
CA LYS A 163 -66.41 10.23 -6.92
C LYS A 163 -67.58 10.11 -7.90
N ASN A 164 -67.55 9.12 -8.79
CA ASN A 164 -68.65 8.88 -9.74
C ASN A 164 -69.94 8.44 -9.02
N GLU A 165 -69.84 7.62 -7.98
CA GLU A 165 -70.99 7.22 -7.18
C GLU A 165 -71.58 8.40 -6.40
N LEU A 166 -70.74 9.25 -5.81
CA LEU A 166 -71.17 10.48 -5.15
C LEU A 166 -71.88 11.41 -6.14
N LEU A 167 -71.31 11.60 -7.33
CA LEU A 167 -71.95 12.36 -8.41
C LEU A 167 -73.30 11.74 -8.80
N ARG A 168 -73.40 10.41 -8.94
CA ARG A 168 -74.67 9.73 -9.27
C ARG A 168 -75.75 9.94 -8.22
N ARG A 169 -75.38 9.91 -6.93
CA ARG A 169 -76.29 10.19 -5.80
C ARG A 169 -76.73 11.66 -5.75
N GLN A 170 -75.82 12.59 -6.08
CA GLN A 170 -76.14 14.01 -6.17
C GLN A 170 -76.97 14.34 -7.41
N SER A 171 -76.66 13.73 -8.56
CA SER A 171 -77.34 13.97 -9.83
C SER A 171 -78.78 13.49 -9.83
N SER A 172 -79.15 12.48 -9.03
CA SER A 172 -80.56 12.10 -8.85
C SER A 172 -81.40 13.16 -8.14
N ILE A 173 -80.79 14.21 -7.59
CA ILE A 173 -81.45 15.36 -6.97
C ILE A 173 -81.45 16.58 -7.91
N TRP A 174 -80.72 16.50 -9.05
CA TRP A 174 -80.66 17.60 -10.01
C TRP A 174 -82.05 17.88 -10.56
N ILE A 175 -82.33 19.18 -10.68
CA ILE A 175 -83.65 19.70 -11.01
C ILE A 175 -83.53 20.23 -12.42
N ASP A 176 -84.36 19.74 -13.33
CA ASP A 176 -84.41 20.28 -14.68
C ASP A 176 -84.92 21.72 -14.63
N GLU A 177 -84.48 22.56 -15.56
CA GLU A 177 -84.74 24.00 -15.56
C GLU A 177 -86.26 24.33 -15.53
N ILE A 178 -87.06 23.48 -16.18
CA ILE A 178 -88.53 23.58 -16.24
C ILE A 178 -89.18 23.29 -14.87
N GLU A 179 -88.54 22.49 -14.02
CA GLU A 179 -89.05 22.09 -12.69
C GLU A 179 -88.44 22.92 -11.55
N LEU A 180 -87.46 23.77 -11.85
CA LEU A 180 -86.70 24.54 -10.87
C LEU A 180 -87.56 25.54 -10.10
N GLU A 181 -88.38 26.34 -10.80
CA GLU A 181 -89.27 27.34 -10.19
C GLU A 181 -90.30 26.69 -9.24
N LYS A 182 -90.83 25.52 -9.63
CA LYS A 182 -91.77 24.74 -8.82
C LYS A 182 -91.11 24.23 -7.54
N LYS A 183 -89.88 23.73 -7.65
CA LYS A 183 -89.14 23.17 -6.51
C LYS A 183 -88.65 24.26 -5.53
N ILE A 184 -88.26 25.44 -6.03
CA ILE A 184 -87.96 26.63 -5.21
C ILE A 184 -89.19 27.05 -4.41
N SER A 185 -90.35 27.13 -5.07
CA SER A 185 -91.61 27.50 -4.41
C SER A 185 -92.00 26.52 -3.31
N ASN A 186 -91.87 25.21 -3.55
CA ASN A 186 -92.12 24.18 -2.54
C ASN A 186 -91.15 24.26 -1.37
N ALA A 187 -89.85 24.50 -1.60
CA ALA A 187 -88.85 24.62 -0.53
C ALA A 187 -89.08 25.85 0.38
N ILE A 188 -89.61 26.94 -0.17
CA ILE A 188 -90.00 28.14 0.59
C ILE A 188 -91.22 27.84 1.48
N LEU A 189 -92.14 26.99 1.01
CA LEU A 189 -93.34 26.60 1.75
C LEU A 189 -93.06 25.53 2.81
N ASP A 190 -92.15 24.59 2.54
CA ASP A 190 -91.77 23.47 3.43
C ASP A 190 -90.68 23.83 4.45
N SER A 191 -90.38 25.12 4.69
CA SER A 191 -89.28 25.52 5.59
C SER A 191 -89.51 24.99 7.01
N THR A 192 -88.81 23.90 7.36
CA THR A 192 -88.75 23.41 8.74
C THR A 192 -87.92 24.39 9.57
N PRO A 193 -88.46 25.00 10.66
CA PRO A 193 -87.64 25.74 11.60
C PRO A 193 -86.67 24.78 12.30
N LEU A 194 -85.43 25.25 12.50
CA LEU A 194 -84.31 24.51 13.10
C LEU A 194 -84.66 23.79 14.41
#